data_AF-A0A1H9IQG8-F1
#
_entry.id   AF-A0A1H9IQG8-F1
#
_cell.length_a   1.000
_cell.length_b   1.000
_cell.length_c   1.000
_cell.angle_alpha   90.00
_cell.angle_beta   90.00
_cell.angle_gamma   90.00
#
_symmetry.space_group_name_H-M   'P 1'
#
loop_
_entity.id
_entity.type
_entity.pdbx_description
1 polymer ?
#
loop_
_entity_poly.entity_id
_entity_poly.type
_entity_poly.pdbx_seq_one_letter_code
_entity_poly.pdbx_strand_id
1 'polypeptide(L)' 'MYLSIEDTAAYLEVDPRLIERFMREHQITWLVVDDEVLINTNQFEFFIKERQKALEEYQRYLDEPIPEDIDIKDED' A
#
# COMPACT_ATOMS: atom_id res chain seq x y z
N MET A 1 6.08 -11.36 11.42
CA MET A 1 7.06 -10.72 12.33
C MET A 1 6.28 -9.81 13.27
N TYR A 2 6.81 -9.46 14.46
CA TYR A 2 6.15 -8.53 15.37
C TYR A 2 6.95 -7.24 15.44
N LEU A 3 6.29 -6.09 15.22
CA LEU A 3 6.91 -4.77 15.19
C LEU A 3 6.13 -3.78 16.06
N SER A 4 6.80 -2.70 16.49
CA SER A 4 6.15 -1.55 17.13
C SER A 4 5.17 -0.84 16.17
N ILE A 5 4.40 0.12 16.67
CA ILE A 5 3.48 0.93 15.84
C ILE A 5 4.27 1.71 14.79
N GLU A 6 5.36 2.34 15.22
CA GLU A 6 6.24 3.17 14.41
C GLU A 6 6.94 2.34 13.33
N ASP A 7 7.50 1.18 13.71
CA ASP A 7 8.19 0.30 12.77
C ASP A 7 7.20 -0.34 11.77
N THR A 8 5.98 -0.65 12.21
CA THR A 8 4.92 -1.15 11.32
C THR A 8 4.51 -0.07 10.33
N ALA A 9 4.36 1.18 10.78
CA ALA A 9 4.04 2.31 9.91
C ALA A 9 5.15 2.56 8.88
N ALA A 10 6.41 2.49 9.30
CA ALA A 10 7.57 2.59 8.42
C ALA A 10 7.63 1.43 7.41
N TYR A 11 7.42 0.19 7.88
CA TYR A 11 7.40 -1.00 7.03
C TYR A 11 6.31 -0.93 5.96
N LEU A 12 5.15 -0.39 6.31
CA LEU A 12 4.04 -0.20 5.39
C LEU A 12 4.10 1.15 4.67
N GLU A 13 5.08 2.01 4.90
CA GLU A 13 5.17 3.36 4.32
C GLU A 13 3.84 4.15 4.49
N VAL A 14 3.26 4.11 5.70
CA VAL A 14 2.03 4.83 6.05
C VAL A 14 2.24 5.69 7.29
N ASP A 15 1.29 6.58 7.55
CA ASP A 15 1.28 7.36 8.78
C ASP A 15 0.94 6.48 10.00
N PRO A 16 1.66 6.60 11.13
CA PRO A 16 1.37 5.85 12.36
C PRO A 16 -0.09 5.99 12.84
N ARG A 17 -0.73 7.13 12.60
CA ARG A 17 -2.15 7.37 12.95
C ARG A 17 -3.09 6.41 12.21
N LEU A 18 -2.71 5.90 11.05
CA LEU A 18 -3.47 4.90 10.32
C LEU A 18 -3.43 3.55 11.05
N ILE A 19 -2.27 3.18 11.58
CA ILE A 19 -2.11 1.96 12.38
C ILE A 19 -2.92 2.05 13.67
N GLU A 20 -2.83 3.18 14.38
CA GLU A 20 -3.65 3.45 15.58
C GLU A 20 -5.15 3.37 15.28
N ARG A 21 -5.57 3.90 14.12
CA ARG A 21 -6.95 3.80 13.65
C ARG A 21 -7.36 2.33 13.44
N PHE A 22 -6.54 1.53 12.77
CA PHE A 22 -6.82 0.11 12.54
C PHE A 22 -6.90 -0.69 13.85
N MET A 23 -6.05 -0.36 14.83
CA MET A 23 -6.14 -0.95 16.17
C MET A 23 -7.47 -0.60 16.85
N ARG A 24 -7.85 0.68 16.84
CA ARG A 24 -9.11 1.17 17.42
C ARG A 24 -10.35 0.57 16.74
N GLU A 25 -10.27 0.36 15.43
CA GLU A 25 -11.35 -0.24 14.63
C GLU A 25 -11.32 -1.77 14.62
N HIS A 26 -10.42 -2.40 15.39
CA HIS A 26 -10.24 -3.86 15.46
C HIS A 26 -10.01 -4.53 14.09
N GLN A 27 -9.39 -3.82 13.15
CA GLN A 27 -9.09 -4.33 11.81
C GLN A 27 -7.79 -5.13 11.76
N ILE A 28 -6.94 -4.98 12.78
CA ILE A 28 -5.64 -5.66 12.88
C ILE A 28 -5.46 -6.31 14.24
N THR A 29 -4.69 -7.40 14.24
CA THR A 29 -4.26 -8.12 15.43
C THR A 29 -2.99 -7.49 15.99
N TRP A 30 -3.01 -7.24 17.30
CA TRP A 30 -1.89 -6.72 18.09
C TRP A 30 -1.86 -7.40 19.45
N LEU A 31 -0.73 -7.32 20.13
CA LEU A 31 -0.50 -7.87 21.47
C LEU A 31 0.30 -6.87 22.31
N VAL A 32 0.19 -6.99 23.63
CA VAL A 32 0.96 -6.19 24.58
C VAL A 32 1.90 -7.10 25.34
N VAL A 33 3.20 -6.78 25.31
CA VAL A 33 4.27 -7.49 26.01
C VAL A 33 5.12 -6.45 26.73
N ASP A 34 5.30 -6.62 28.04
CA ASP A 34 6.10 -5.71 28.88
C ASP A 34 5.80 -4.22 28.64
N ASP A 35 4.50 -3.87 28.62
CA ASP A 35 3.97 -2.52 28.35
C ASP A 35 4.18 -1.97 26.92
N GLU A 36 4.72 -2.78 25.99
CA GLU A 36 4.89 -2.42 24.59
C GLU A 36 3.82 -3.05 23.69
N VAL A 37 3.31 -2.28 22.73
CA VAL A 37 2.38 -2.75 21.70
C VAL A 37 3.16 -3.35 20.54
N LEU A 38 2.84 -4.60 20.19
CA LEU A 38 3.43 -5.31 19.07
C LEU A 38 2.36 -5.74 18.08
N ILE A 39 2.64 -5.53 16.80
CA ILE A 39 1.70 -5.78 15.70
C ILE A 39 2.23 -6.92 14.84
N ASN A 40 1.37 -7.90 14.53
CA ASN A 40 1.73 -8.98 13.62
C ASN A 40 1.76 -8.44 12.18
N THR A 41 2.95 -8.31 11.59
CA THR A 41 3.08 -7.74 10.24
C THR A 41 2.61 -8.68 9.12
N ASN A 42 2.50 -9.98 9.37
CA ASN A 42 2.08 -10.95 8.33
C ASN A 42 0.63 -10.71 7.88
N GLN A 43 -0.18 -10.04 8.70
CA GLN A 43 -1.56 -9.69 8.32
C GLN A 43 -1.66 -8.66 7.19
N PHE A 44 -0.55 -7.99 6.85
CA PHE A 44 -0.49 -6.99 5.78
C PHE A 44 0.03 -7.54 4.45
N GLU A 45 0.26 -8.86 4.33
CA GLU A 45 0.74 -9.48 3.08
C GLU A 45 -0.16 -9.14 1.88
N PHE A 46 -1.48 -9.19 2.07
CA PHE A 46 -2.44 -8.82 1.02
C PHE A 46 -2.28 -7.35 0.60
N PHE A 47 -2.20 -6.44 1.56
CA PHE A 47 -2.04 -5.00 1.29
C PHE A 47 -0.75 -4.71 0.51
N ILE A 48 0.37 -5.33 0.91
CA ILE A 48 1.65 -5.18 0.22
C ILE A 48 1.55 -5.70 -1.20
N LYS A 49 0.94 -6.88 -1.40
CA LYS A 49 0.74 -7.46 -2.72
C LYS A 49 -0.09 -6.56 -3.64
N GLU A 50 -1.22 -6.05 -3.14
CA GLU A 50 -2.07 -5.15 -3.93
C GLU A 50 -1.36 -3.83 -4.27
N ARG A 51 -0.56 -3.29 -3.35
CA ARG A 51 0.26 -2.10 -3.62
C ARG A 51 1.27 -2.35 -4.73
N GLN A 52 2.00 -3.47 -4.68
CA GLN A 52 2.99 -3.81 -5.70
C GLN A 52 2.32 -3.96 -7.07
N LYS A 53 1.17 -4.65 -7.13
CA LYS A 53 0.38 -4.79 -8.34
C LYS A 53 -0.03 -3.43 -8.92
N ALA A 54 -0.50 -2.50 -8.08
CA ALA A 54 -0.87 -1.16 -8.51
C ALA A 54 0.32 -0.37 -9.08
N LEU A 55 1.51 -0.51 -8.48
CA LEU A 55 2.74 0.10 -9.00
C LEU A 55 3.15 -0.48 -10.36
N GLU A 56 3.05 -1.80 -10.53
CA GLU A 56 3.33 -2.48 -11.80
C GLU A 56 2.36 -2.03 -12.91
N GLU A 57 1.06 -1.93 -12.61
CA GLU A 57 0.05 -1.45 -13.55
C GLU A 57 0.30 0.01 -13.95
N TYR A 58 0.67 0.87 -12.99
CA TYR A 58 1.02 2.26 -13.26
C TYR A 58 2.26 2.37 -14.14
N GLN A 59 3.32 1.60 -13.86
CA GLN A 59 4.52 1.58 -14.68
C GLN A 59 4.22 1.11 -16.10
N ARG A 60 3.40 0.07 -16.26
CA ARG A 60 2.96 -0.40 -17.58
C ARG A 60 2.20 0.66 -18.37
N TYR A 61 1.37 1.45 -17.71
CA TYR A 61 0.66 2.58 -18.35
C TYR A 61 1.64 3.67 -18.81
N LEU A 62 2.68 3.97 -18.04
CA LEU A 62 3.72 4.92 -18.42
C LEU A 62 4.60 4.41 -19.58
N ASP A 63 4.83 3.09 -19.64
CA ASP A 63 5.60 2.44 -20.70
C ASP A 63 4.78 2.21 -21.98
N GLU A 64 3.45 2.37 -21.92
CA GLU A 64 2.59 2.21 -23.09
C GLU A 64 2.91 3.32 -24.11
N PRO A 65 3.30 2.95 -25.35
CA PRO A 65 3.60 3.95 -26.37
C PRO A 65 2.34 4.77 -26.64
N ILE A 66 2.50 6.09 -26.67
CA ILE A 66 1.41 6.99 -27.08
C ILE A 66 0.99 6.55 -28.49
N PRO A 67 -0.31 6.29 -28.71
CA PRO A 67 -0.81 6.00 -30.05
C PRO A 67 -0.34 7.06 -31.03
N GLU A 68 0.01 6.66 -32.25
CA GLU A 68 0.32 7.65 -33.28
C GLU A 68 -0.90 8.57 -33.46
N ASP A 69 -0.66 9.87 -33.48
CA ASP A 69 -1.70 10.86 -33.77
C ASP A 69 -2.37 10.49 -35.10
N ILE A 70 -3.66 10.21 -35.04
CA ILE A 70 -4.45 9.98 -36.25
C ILE A 70 -4.51 11.34 -36.95
N ASP A 71 -3.74 11.51 -38.03
CA ASP A 71 -3.87 12.67 -38.93
C ASP A 71 -5.20 12.54 -39.68
N ILE A 72 -6.31 12.85 -38.99
CA ILE A 72 -7.63 12.95 -39.58
C ILE A 72 -7.63 14.24 -40.40
N LYS A 73 -7.24 14.10 -41.67
CA LYS A 73 -7.60 15.10 -42.67
C LYS A 73 -9.11 14.98 -42.89
N ASP A 74 -9.85 15.94 -42.35
CA ASP A 74 -11.24 16.16 -42.77
C ASP A 74 -11.20 16.49 -44.27
N GLU A 75 -11.41 15.46 -45.08
CA GLU A 75 -11.53 15.56 -46.53
C GLU A 75 -12.96 16.07 -46.84
N ASP A 76 -13.07 17.40 -46.99
CA ASP A 76 -14.21 18.08 -47.63
C ASP A 76 -13.85 18.44 -49.08
#